data_AF-R7M8U4-F1
#
_entry.id   AF-R7M8U4-F1
#
_cell.length_a   1.000
_cell.length_b   1.000
_cell.length_c   1.000
_cell.angle_alpha   90.00
_cell.angle_beta   90.00
_cell.angle_gamma   90.00
#
_symmetry.space_group_name_H-M   'P 1'
#
loop_
_entity.id
_entity.type
_entity.pdbx_description
1 polymer ?
#
loop_
_entity_poly.entity_id
_entity_poly.type
_entity_poly.pdbx_seq_one_letter_code
_entity_poly.pdbx_strand_id
1 'polypeptide(L)' 'MRAEINTWGELAIYCEDYDICKKCANKKKCPLIQAISQEIVILHYSDVAIGECGLFKKE' A
#
# COMPACT_ATOMS: atom_id res chain seq x y z
N MET A 1 4.85 -5.56 2.16
CA MET A 1 3.40 -5.22 2.16
C MET A 1 2.70 -6.18 1.21
N ARG A 2 1.56 -6.73 1.59
CA ARG A 2 0.78 -7.68 0.78
C ARG A 2 -0.71 -7.37 0.85
N ALA A 3 -1.45 -7.78 -0.18
CA ALA A 3 -2.90 -7.64 -0.25
C ALA A 3 -3.52 -9.02 -0.46
N GLU A 4 -4.55 -9.36 0.32
CA GLU A 4 -5.19 -10.67 0.32
C GLU A 4 -6.70 -10.48 0.48
N ILE A 5 -7.50 -11.40 -0.07
CA ILE A 5 -8.93 -11.47 0.22
C ILE A 5 -9.09 -12.20 1.55
N ASN A 6 -9.72 -11.54 2.52
CA ASN A 6 -9.96 -12.12 3.85
C ASN A 6 -11.11 -13.15 3.80
N THR A 7 -11.41 -13.79 4.94
CA THR A 7 -12.46 -14.81 5.03
C THR A 7 -13.88 -14.27 4.81
N TRP A 8 -14.07 -12.95 4.80
CA TRP A 8 -15.35 -12.29 4.51
C TRP A 8 -15.47 -11.83 3.04
N GLY A 9 -14.45 -12.10 2.21
CA GLY A 9 -14.44 -11.67 0.82
C GLY A 9 -14.00 -10.23 0.60
N GLU A 10 -13.44 -9.57 1.62
CA GLU A 10 -12.97 -8.18 1.53
C GLU A 10 -11.46 -8.13 1.28
N LEU A 11 -10.99 -7.11 0.55
CA LEU A 11 -9.57 -6.89 0.37
C LEU A 11 -8.94 -6.36 1.66
N ALA A 12 -8.03 -7.15 2.24
CA ALA A 12 -7.22 -6.78 3.38
C ALA A 12 -5.78 -6.50 2.95
N ILE A 13 -5.25 -5.37 3.42
CA ILE A 13 -3.87 -4.95 3.15
C ILE A 13 -3.06 -5.11 4.43
N TYR A 14 -2.00 -5.91 4.35
CA TYR A 14 -1.11 -6.20 5.46
C TYR A 14 0.26 -5.53 5.23
N CYS A 15 0.71 -4.81 6.26
CA CYS A 15 2.03 -4.19 6.28
C CYS A 15 2.85 -4.81 7.42
N GLU A 16 4.01 -5.37 7.08
CA GLU A 16 5.01 -5.87 8.02
C GLU A 16 5.73 -4.71 8.73
N ASP A 17 6.41 -4.99 9.84
CA ASP A 17 7.11 -3.96 10.63
C ASP A 17 8.15 -3.15 9.86
N TYR A 18 8.76 -3.78 8.85
CA TYR A 18 9.75 -3.14 7.98
C TYR A 18 9.12 -2.33 6.84
N ASP A 19 7.83 -2.50 6.55
CA ASP A 19 7.16 -1.77 5.48
C ASP A 19 7.03 -0.30 5.84
N ILE A 20 7.55 0.57 5.00
CA ILE A 20 7.45 2.02 5.20
C ILE A 20 5.97 2.49 5.23
N CYS A 21 5.10 1.79 4.50
CA CYS A 21 3.65 2.00 4.52
C CYS A 21 3.03 1.80 5.90
N LYS A 22 3.63 0.96 6.78
CA LYS A 22 3.16 0.77 8.15
C LYS A 22 3.29 2.04 8.99
N LYS A 23 4.29 2.88 8.70
CA LYS A 23 4.59 4.13 9.43
C LYS A 23 4.01 5.37 8.75
N CYS A 24 3.28 5.21 7.65
CA CYS A 24 2.70 6.33 6.91
C CYS A 24 1.37 6.78 7.55
N ALA A 25 1.29 8.05 7.96
CA ALA A 25 0.06 8.61 8.51
C ALA A 25 -1.08 8.73 7.48
N ASN A 26 -0.75 8.68 6.18
CA ASN A 26 -1.67 8.93 5.08
C ASN A 26 -2.28 7.66 4.45
N LYS A 27 -2.26 6.50 5.12
CA LYS A 27 -2.74 5.20 4.58
C LYS A 27 -4.09 5.29 3.83
N LYS A 28 -5.09 5.99 4.41
CA LYS A 28 -6.44 6.13 3.80
C LYS A 28 -6.49 6.98 2.53
N LYS A 29 -5.50 7.85 2.30
CA LYS A 29 -5.38 8.72 1.12
C LYS A 29 -4.23 8.30 0.21
N CYS A 30 -3.58 7.19 0.51
CA CYS A 30 -2.39 6.74 -0.20
C CYS A 30 -2.80 6.21 -1.58
N PRO A 31 -2.28 6.78 -2.69
CA PRO A 31 -2.63 6.32 -4.04
C PRO A 31 -2.28 4.84 -4.27
N LEU A 32 -1.19 4.36 -3.66
CA LEU A 32 -0.80 2.94 -3.73
C LEU A 32 -1.87 2.04 -3.09
N ILE A 33 -2.35 2.41 -1.90
CA ILE A 33 -3.42 1.67 -1.21
C ILE A 33 -4.70 1.70 -2.03
N GLN A 34 -5.07 2.85 -2.58
CA GLN A 34 -6.26 2.99 -3.43
C GLN A 34 -6.17 2.18 -4.73
N ALA A 35 -5.01 2.17 -5.39
CA ALA A 35 -4.79 1.39 -6.61
C ALA A 35 -4.90 -0.12 -6.34
N ILE A 36 -4.30 -0.59 -5.24
CA ILE A 36 -4.43 -1.98 -4.78
C ILE A 36 -5.89 -2.31 -4.45
N SER A 37 -6.62 -1.39 -3.81
CA SER A 37 -8.04 -1.55 -3.46
C SER A 37 -9.01 -1.61 -4.64
N GLN A 38 -8.61 -1.14 -5.82
CA GLN A 38 -9.48 -1.09 -7.00
C GLN A 38 -9.18 -2.19 -8.02
N GLU A 39 -8.35 -3.19 -7.67
CA GLU A 39 -7.84 -4.23 -8.60
C GLU A 39 -7.16 -3.65 -9.86
N ILE A 40 -6.74 -2.38 -9.83
CA ILE A 40 -5.93 -1.75 -10.90
C ILE A 40 -4.48 -2.17 -10.67
N VAL A 41 -4.20 -3.45 -10.87
CA VAL A 41 -2.85 -4.00 -10.74
C VAL A 41 -2.33 -4.30 -12.14
N ILE A 42 -1.84 -3.25 -12.81
CA ILE A 42 -0.72 -3.44 -13.75
C ILE A 42 0.53 -3.43 -12.88
N LEU A 43 1.00 -4.62 -12.53
CA LEU A 43 2.26 -4.88 -11.84
C LEU A 43 3.43 -4.43 -12.71
N HIS A 44 3.91 -3.20 -12.49
CA HIS A 44 5.28 -2.78 -12.77
C HIS A 44 5.75 -1.93 -11.58
N TYR A 45 6.02 -2.61 -10.45
CA TYR A 45 6.58 -1.98 -9.24
C TYR A 45 7.97 -2.53 -8.92
N SER A 46 8.76 -2.93 -9.93
CA SER A 46 10.19 -3.22 -9.72
C SER A 46 10.96 -1.99 -9.23
N ASP A 47 10.49 -0.78 -9.56
CA ASP A 47 11.29 0.45 -9.45
C ASP A 47 10.68 1.59 -8.63
N VAL A 48 9.51 1.41 -7.99
CA VAL A 48 8.96 2.49 -7.17
C VAL A 48 9.61 2.48 -5.79
N ALA A 49 10.69 3.24 -5.66
CA ALA A 49 11.27 3.59 -4.37
C ALA A 49 10.23 4.36 -3.55
N ILE A 50 9.49 3.67 -2.69
CA ILE A 50 8.43 4.28 -1.85
C ILE A 50 9.00 5.42 -0.97
N GLY A 51 10.32 5.44 -0.72
CA GLY A 51 11.03 6.56 -0.07
C GLY A 51 11.04 7.87 -0.87
N GLU A 52 10.83 7.81 -2.18
CA GLU A 52 10.70 8.96 -3.10
C GLU A 52 9.23 9.26 -3.45
N CYS A 53 8.28 8.57 -2.81
CA CYS A 53 6.87 8.89 -2.96
C CYS A 53 6.61 10.30 -2.42
N GLY A 54 6.27 11.24 -3.31
CA GLY A 54 5.98 12.64 -2.95
C GLY A 54 4.79 12.85 -1.99
N LEU A 55 4.08 11.79 -1.63
CA LEU A 55 2.97 11.80 -0.67
C LEU A 55 3.29 11.06 0.64
N PHE A 56 4.46 10.45 0.75
CA PHE A 56 4.90 9.82 1.99
C PHE A 56 5.10 10.90 3.07
N LYS A 57 4.50 10.68 4.25
CA LYS A 57 4.64 11.55 5.42
C LYS A 57 5.01 10.69 6.62
N LYS A 58 6.19 10.96 7.17
CA LYS A 58 6.70 10.34 8.39
C LYS A 58 5.87 10.81 9.58
N GLU A 59 5.50 9.89 10.46
CA GLU A 59 4.90 10.17 11.78
C GLU A 59 5.90 10.84 12.72
#